data_AF-A0A6G2DCD0-F1
#
_entry.id   AF-A0A6G2DCD0-F1
#
_cell.length_a   1.000
_cell.length_b   1.000
_cell.length_c   1.000
_cell.angle_alpha   90.00
_cell.angle_beta   90.00
_cell.angle_gamma   90.00
#
_symmetry.space_group_name_H-M   'P 1'
#
loop_
_entity.id
_entity.type
_entity.pdbx_description
1 polymer ?
#
loop_
_entity_poly.entity_id
_entity_poly.type
_entity_poly.pdbx_seq_one_letter_code
_entity_poly.pdbx_strand_id
1 'polypeptide(L)'
;VMIIMDADRFGLSQLHQLRGRVGRGDKQSYAVLVANPKTDSGKDRMRIMTETTNGFVLAEEDLKMRGSGEIFGTRQSGLPEFQVADIIEDFPILEEARKVASYISSIEAWQEDPEWRMIALHLEKKEHLD
;
A
#
# COMPACT_ATOMS: atom_id res chain seq x y z
N VAL A 1 -22.52 -2.14 -6.04
CA VAL A 1 -22.15 -0.72 -6.28
C VAL A 1 -22.00 -0.05 -4.93
N MET A 2 -20.95 0.75 -4.73
CA MET A 2 -20.70 1.58 -3.54
C MET A 2 -20.52 3.03 -3.97
N ILE A 3 -21.01 3.97 -3.17
CA ILE A 3 -20.82 5.41 -3.39
C ILE A 3 -20.17 5.97 -2.14
N ILE A 4 -19.03 6.65 -2.30
CA ILE A 4 -18.33 7.35 -1.22
C ILE A 4 -18.57 8.84 -1.44
N MET A 5 -19.31 9.45 -0.51
CA MET A 5 -19.55 10.90 -0.49
C MET A 5 -18.40 11.63 0.17
N ASP A 6 -18.11 12.85 -0.30
CA ASP A 6 -17.01 13.69 0.17
C ASP A 6 -15.66 12.95 0.22
N ALA A 7 -15.38 12.17 -0.82
CA ALA A 7 -14.25 11.24 -0.85
C ALA A 7 -12.88 11.92 -0.69
N ASP A 8 -12.75 13.20 -1.05
CA ASP A 8 -11.53 14.00 -0.89
C ASP A 8 -11.13 14.26 0.58
N ARG A 9 -12.04 14.01 1.54
CA ARG A 9 -11.75 14.08 2.98
C ARG A 9 -10.98 12.87 3.51
N PHE A 10 -10.92 11.79 2.75
CA PHE A 10 -10.25 10.55 3.15
C PHE A 10 -8.84 10.46 2.57
N GLY A 11 -7.94 9.76 3.28
CA GLY A 11 -6.63 9.35 2.76
C GLY A 11 -6.74 8.18 1.78
N LEU A 12 -5.69 7.91 0.99
CA LEU A 12 -5.71 6.82 0.00
C LEU A 12 -5.96 5.46 0.65
N SER A 13 -5.30 5.18 1.77
CA SER A 13 -5.44 3.92 2.51
C SER A 13 -6.88 3.70 2.99
N GLN A 14 -7.56 4.76 3.44
CA GLN A 14 -8.96 4.68 3.87
C GLN A 14 -9.89 4.42 2.69
N LEU A 15 -9.68 5.12 1.56
CA LEU A 15 -10.46 4.90 0.34
C LEU A 15 -10.27 3.49 -0.21
N HIS A 16 -9.04 2.96 -0.16
CA HIS A 16 -8.78 1.56 -0.51
C HIS A 16 -9.57 0.61 0.40
N GLN A 17 -9.45 0.75 1.72
CA GLN A 17 -10.18 -0.12 2.64
C GLN A 17 -11.70 -0.07 2.42
N LEU A 18 -12.28 1.11 2.15
CA LEU A 18 -13.69 1.25 1.79
C LEU A 18 -14.01 0.54 0.47
N ARG A 19 -13.20 0.73 -0.58
CA ARG A 19 -13.35 0.02 -1.87
C ARG A 19 -13.35 -1.50 -1.69
N GLY A 20 -12.49 -2.03 -0.83
CA GLY A 20 -12.39 -3.47 -0.56
C GLY A 20 -13.61 -4.08 0.16
N ARG A 21 -14.56 -3.27 0.63
CA ARG A 21 -15.82 -3.77 1.22
C ARG A 21 -16.86 -4.16 0.18
N VAL A 22 -16.62 -3.91 -1.11
CA VAL A 22 -17.47 -4.37 -2.21
C VAL A 22 -16.68 -5.26 -3.17
N GLY A 23 -17.38 -6.14 -3.90
CA GLY A 23 -16.75 -7.03 -4.90
C GLY A 23 -16.24 -8.38 -4.40
N ARG A 24 -16.90 -8.97 -3.40
CA ARG A 24 -16.54 -10.31 -2.84
C ARG A 24 -17.19 -11.50 -3.55
N GLY A 25 -17.84 -11.28 -4.68
CA GLY A 25 -18.48 -12.35 -5.46
C GLY A 25 -18.23 -12.15 -6.95
N ASP A 26 -18.75 -13.07 -7.75
CA ASP A 26 -18.43 -13.21 -9.19
C ASP A 26 -18.98 -12.08 -10.06
N LYS A 27 -19.71 -11.14 -9.47
CA LYS A 27 -20.33 -10.00 -10.15
C LYS A 27 -19.45 -8.76 -10.04
N GLN A 28 -19.23 -8.12 -11.19
CA GLN A 28 -18.53 -6.84 -11.26
C GLN A 28 -19.13 -5.83 -10.28
N SER A 29 -18.27 -5.24 -9.47
CA SER A 29 -18.63 -4.21 -8.49
C SER A 29 -17.97 -2.89 -8.84
N TYR A 30 -18.69 -1.80 -8.60
CA TYR A 30 -18.22 -0.44 -8.84
C TYR A 30 -18.15 0.32 -7.52
N ALA A 31 -17.08 1.09 -7.35
CA ALA A 31 -16.94 2.08 -6.30
C ALA A 31 -16.89 3.47 -6.95
N VAL A 32 -17.86 4.32 -6.63
CA VAL A 32 -18.01 5.68 -7.18
C VAL A 32 -17.56 6.67 -6.11
N LEU A 33 -16.64 7.55 -6.47
CA LEU A 33 -16.12 8.60 -5.60
C LEU A 33 -16.81 9.91 -5.95
N VAL A 34 -17.56 10.48 -5.00
CA VAL A 34 -18.10 11.83 -5.11
C VAL A 34 -17.20 12.74 -4.29
N ALA A 35 -16.45 13.60 -4.96
CA ALA A 35 -15.43 14.43 -4.34
C ALA A 35 -15.44 15.84 -4.94
N ASN A 36 -15.06 16.83 -4.14
CA ASN A 36 -14.84 18.20 -4.60
C ASN A 36 -13.51 18.76 -4.05
N PRO A 37 -12.37 18.16 -4.42
CA PRO A 37 -11.07 18.54 -3.88
C PRO A 37 -10.70 19.97 -4.29
N LYS A 38 -10.41 20.80 -3.29
CA LYS A 38 -10.02 22.21 -3.49
C LYS A 38 -8.51 22.40 -3.71
N THR A 39 -7.71 21.40 -3.36
CA THR A 39 -6.24 21.42 -3.47
C THR A 39 -5.77 20.46 -4.56
N ASP A 40 -4.59 20.74 -5.12
CA ASP A 40 -4.01 19.86 -6.14
C ASP A 40 -3.64 18.48 -5.58
N SER A 41 -3.09 18.42 -4.35
CA SER A 41 -2.90 17.16 -3.63
C SER A 41 -4.20 16.36 -3.47
N GLY A 42 -5.34 17.02 -3.22
CA GLY A 42 -6.64 16.37 -3.15
C GLY A 42 -7.10 15.79 -4.49
N LYS A 43 -6.84 16.50 -5.60
CA LYS A 43 -7.14 16.03 -6.96
C LYS A 43 -6.26 14.83 -7.33
N ASP A 44 -4.97 14.90 -7.03
CA ASP A 44 -4.01 13.83 -7.27
C ASP A 44 -4.40 12.56 -6.53
N ARG A 45 -4.79 12.70 -5.26
CA ARG A 45 -5.31 11.59 -4.46
C ARG A 45 -6.50 10.90 -5.11
N MET A 46 -7.49 11.67 -5.59
CA MET A 46 -8.67 11.10 -6.25
C MET A 46 -8.29 10.37 -7.53
N ARG A 47 -7.37 10.95 -8.31
CA ARG A 47 -6.87 10.37 -9.56
C ARG A 47 -6.19 9.01 -9.31
N ILE A 48 -5.23 8.97 -8.40
CA ILE A 48 -4.47 7.76 -8.05
C ILE A 48 -5.40 6.64 -7.56
N MET A 49 -6.42 6.97 -6.77
CA MET A 49 -7.42 6.00 -6.31
C MET A 49 -8.22 5.34 -7.46
N THR A 50 -8.31 6.02 -8.62
CA THR A 50 -8.99 5.51 -9.83
C THR A 50 -8.07 4.79 -10.82
N GLU A 51 -6.76 5.02 -10.76
CA GLU A 51 -5.78 4.45 -11.71
C GLU A 51 -5.35 3.03 -11.35
N THR A 52 -5.41 2.66 -10.06
CA THR A 52 -4.94 1.34 -9.62
C THR A 52 -5.76 0.74 -8.48
N THR A 53 -5.87 -0.59 -8.51
CA THR A 53 -6.43 -1.39 -7.42
C THR A 53 -5.35 -1.98 -6.50
N ASN A 54 -4.08 -1.87 -6.86
CA ASN A 54 -2.98 -2.43 -6.11
C ASN A 54 -2.72 -1.61 -4.83
N GLY A 55 -2.84 -2.25 -3.67
CA GLY A 55 -2.67 -1.58 -2.37
C GLY A 55 -1.27 -1.08 -2.09
N PHE A 56 -0.26 -1.70 -2.67
CA PHE A 56 1.13 -1.27 -2.52
C PHE A 56 1.39 0.04 -3.26
N VAL A 57 0.93 0.14 -4.52
CA VAL A 57 1.04 1.38 -5.29
C VAL A 57 0.28 2.51 -4.61
N LEU A 58 -0.90 2.23 -4.06
CA LEU A 58 -1.64 3.23 -3.28
C LEU A 58 -0.92 3.65 -1.99
N ALA A 59 -0.22 2.72 -1.32
CA ALA A 59 0.58 3.05 -0.13
C ALA A 59 1.83 3.86 -0.47
N GLU A 60 2.48 3.55 -1.61
CA GLU A 60 3.61 4.30 -2.15
C GLU A 60 3.23 5.75 -2.43
N GLU A 61 2.13 5.95 -3.15
CA GLU A 61 1.62 7.27 -3.48
C GLU A 61 1.16 8.04 -2.23
N ASP A 62 0.56 7.36 -1.23
CA ASP A 62 0.22 7.98 0.06
C ASP A 62 1.47 8.48 0.78
N LEU A 63 2.57 7.70 0.74
CA LEU A 63 3.84 8.07 1.35
C LEU A 63 4.52 9.24 0.63
N LYS A 64 4.58 9.22 -0.71
CA LYS A 64 5.10 10.32 -1.52
C LYS A 64 4.33 11.61 -1.26
N MET A 65 3.00 11.54 -1.21
CA MET A 65 2.14 12.68 -0.88
C MET A 65 2.41 13.23 0.52
N ARG A 66 2.66 12.37 1.53
CA ARG A 66 3.06 12.80 2.88
C ARG A 66 4.43 13.46 2.89
N GLY A 67 5.43 12.86 2.25
CA GLY A 67 6.78 13.42 2.16
C GLY A 67 6.79 14.80 1.49
N SER A 68 6.04 14.97 0.40
CA SER A 68 5.88 16.29 -0.24
C SER A 68 5.18 17.33 0.64
N GLY A 69 4.36 16.90 1.61
CA GLY A 69 3.66 17.77 2.56
C GLY A 69 4.50 18.16 3.79
N GLU A 70 5.33 17.26 4.31
CA GLU A 70 6.21 17.52 5.47
C GLU A 70 7.40 18.44 5.14
N ILE A 71 7.84 18.47 3.88
CA ILE A 71 8.88 19.41 3.43
C ILE A 71 8.43 20.88 3.61
N PHE A 72 7.12 21.16 3.63
CA PHE A 72 6.56 22.50 3.78
C PHE A 72 5.91 22.78 5.14
N GLY A 73 5.71 21.78 5.99
CA GLY A 73 5.01 21.92 7.27
C GLY A 73 5.65 21.07 8.35
N THR A 74 6.20 21.75 9.37
CA THR A 74 6.60 21.24 10.70
C THR A 74 6.36 19.74 10.92
N ARG A 75 7.47 18.97 10.91
CA ARG A 75 7.55 17.54 11.27
C ARG A 75 6.61 17.19 12.42
N GLN A 76 5.68 16.27 12.19
CA GLN A 76 4.76 15.80 13.23
C GLN A 76 5.46 14.70 14.04
N SER A 77 5.60 14.92 15.34
CA SER A 77 6.36 14.12 16.31
C SER A 77 5.69 12.77 16.67
N GLY A 78 5.40 11.93 15.68
CA GLY A 78 4.69 10.67 15.90
C GLY A 78 5.01 9.51 14.95
N LEU A 79 5.84 9.71 13.93
CA LEU A 79 6.36 8.61 13.13
C LEU A 79 7.61 8.02 13.82
N PRO A 80 7.72 6.69 14.00
CA PRO A 80 9.00 6.08 14.31
C PRO A 80 9.97 6.46 13.20
N GLU A 81 11.02 7.21 13.51
CA GLU A 81 12.17 7.33 12.61
C GLU A 81 12.71 5.92 12.41
N PHE A 82 12.51 5.35 11.23
CA PHE A 82 13.31 4.20 10.82
C PHE A 82 14.76 4.68 10.81
N GLN A 83 15.56 4.22 11.78
CA GLN A 83 16.93 4.72 12.01
C GLN A 83 17.90 4.54 10.83
N VAL A 84 17.52 3.84 9.74
CA VAL A 84 18.47 3.44 8.69
C VAL A 84 17.88 3.42 7.26
N ALA A 85 16.61 3.72 7.04
CA ALA A 85 16.01 3.60 5.69
C ALA A 85 14.99 4.71 5.43
N ASP A 86 15.24 5.52 4.39
CA ASP A 86 14.20 6.36 3.82
C ASP A 86 13.29 5.43 3.00
N ILE A 87 12.12 5.09 3.53
CA ILE A 87 11.15 4.21 2.86
C ILE A 87 10.80 4.73 1.46
N ILE A 88 10.95 6.04 1.20
CA ILE A 88 10.75 6.64 -0.12
C ILE A 88 11.91 6.28 -1.07
N GLU A 89 13.16 6.31 -0.60
CA GLU A 89 14.33 5.96 -1.42
C GLU A 89 14.50 4.45 -1.61
N ASP A 90 14.20 3.66 -0.57
CA ASP A 90 14.35 2.20 -0.59
C ASP A 90 13.12 1.47 -1.16
N PHE A 91 12.10 2.23 -1.61
CA PHE A 91 10.89 1.67 -2.20
C PHE A 91 11.17 0.69 -3.37
N PRO A 92 12.07 0.98 -4.33
CA PRO A 92 12.38 0.04 -5.41
C PRO A 92 12.92 -1.30 -4.91
N ILE A 93 13.72 -1.28 -3.82
CA ILE A 93 14.28 -2.49 -3.21
C ILE A 93 13.15 -3.32 -2.58
N LEU A 94 12.24 -2.66 -1.87
CA LEU A 94 11.06 -3.31 -1.29
C LEU A 94 10.13 -3.89 -2.36
N GLU A 95 9.96 -3.20 -3.49
CA GLU A 95 9.14 -3.67 -4.61
C GLU A 95 9.72 -4.94 -5.24
N GLU A 96 11.04 -4.97 -5.49
CA GLU A 96 11.72 -6.14 -6.02
C GLU A 96 11.70 -7.31 -5.02
N ALA A 97 11.95 -7.06 -3.74
CA ALA A 97 11.81 -8.07 -2.70
C ALA A 97 10.40 -8.68 -2.67
N ARG A 98 9.35 -7.86 -2.87
CA ARG A 98 7.97 -8.34 -2.96
C ARG A 98 7.72 -9.19 -4.20
N LYS A 99 8.26 -8.80 -5.37
CA LYS A 99 8.14 -9.60 -6.60
C LYS A 99 8.76 -10.97 -6.42
N VAL A 100 9.97 -11.02 -5.85
CA VAL A 100 10.68 -12.26 -5.53
C VAL A 100 9.88 -13.10 -4.53
N ALA A 101 9.38 -12.51 -3.44
CA ALA A 101 8.56 -13.22 -2.46
C ALA A 101 7.25 -13.77 -3.08
N SER A 102 6.61 -13.00 -3.96
CA SER A 102 5.39 -13.43 -4.67
C SER A 102 5.68 -14.57 -5.65
N TYR A 103 6.82 -14.53 -6.33
CA TYR A 103 7.29 -15.61 -7.20
C TYR A 103 7.57 -16.88 -6.40
N ILE A 104 8.38 -16.80 -5.35
CA ILE A 104 8.74 -17.94 -4.50
C ILE A 104 7.49 -18.59 -3.92
N SER A 105 6.58 -17.81 -3.35
CA SER A 105 5.34 -18.33 -2.74
C SER A 105 4.34 -18.92 -3.74
N SER A 106 4.51 -18.68 -5.04
CA SER A 106 3.70 -19.30 -6.10
C SER A 106 4.20 -20.71 -6.49
N ILE A 107 5.41 -21.09 -6.10
CA ILE A 107 5.97 -22.41 -6.36
C ILE A 107 5.43 -23.41 -5.33
N GLU A 108 4.95 -24.56 -5.80
CA GLU A 108 4.48 -25.63 -4.93
C GLU A 108 5.65 -26.21 -4.12
N ALA A 109 5.44 -26.39 -2.81
CA ALA A 109 6.47 -26.87 -1.87
C ALA A 109 7.79 -26.06 -1.91
N TRP A 110 7.75 -24.75 -2.22
CA TRP A 110 8.94 -23.89 -2.28
C TRP A 110 9.81 -23.91 -1.01
N GLN A 111 9.23 -24.25 0.14
CA GLN A 111 9.94 -24.37 1.43
C GLN A 111 10.91 -25.57 1.47
N GLU A 112 10.65 -26.59 0.65
CA GLU A 112 11.52 -27.77 0.50
C GLU A 112 12.62 -27.55 -0.55
N ASP A 113 12.50 -26.49 -1.36
CA ASP A 113 13.49 -26.13 -2.36
C ASP A 113 14.82 -25.73 -1.68
N PRO A 114 15.94 -26.40 -2.01
CA PRO A 114 17.25 -26.04 -1.49
C PRO A 114 17.63 -24.57 -1.73
N GLU A 115 17.13 -23.96 -2.81
CA GLU A 115 17.37 -22.56 -3.17
C GLU A 115 16.80 -21.59 -2.10
N TRP A 116 15.63 -21.90 -1.55
CA TRP A 116 14.90 -21.02 -0.62
C TRP A 116 14.95 -21.45 0.85
N ARG A 117 15.67 -22.53 1.16
CA ARG A 117 15.78 -23.11 2.50
C ARG A 117 16.14 -22.11 3.59
N MET A 118 17.02 -21.15 3.32
CA MET A 118 17.41 -20.11 4.29
C MET A 118 16.28 -19.15 4.66
N ILE A 119 15.39 -18.87 3.70
CA ILE A 119 14.20 -18.05 3.90
C ILE A 119 13.18 -18.84 4.72
N ALA A 120 12.94 -20.12 4.37
CA ALA A 120 12.05 -21.01 5.11
C ALA A 120 12.45 -21.13 6.60
N LEU A 121 13.75 -21.37 6.87
CA LEU A 121 14.29 -21.44 8.23
C LEU A 121 14.12 -20.13 9.04
N HIS A 122 14.15 -18.98 8.36
CA HIS A 122 13.93 -17.69 9.02
C HIS A 122 12.45 -17.41 9.32
N LEU A 123 11.54 -17.91 8.49
CA LEU A 123 10.10 -17.78 8.70
C LEU A 123 9.64 -18.66 9.87
N GLU A 124 10.13 -19.91 9.97
CA GLU A 124 9.83 -20.81 11.09
C GLU A 124 10.29 -20.24 12.44
N LYS A 125 11.39 -19.49 12.47
CA LYS A 125 11.89 -18.82 13.69
C LYS A 125 11.04 -17.62 14.13
N LYS A 126 10.18 -17.10 13.25
CA LYS A 126 9.48 -15.81 13.44
C LYS A 126 7.99 -15.94 13.74
N GLU A 127 7.47 -17.11 14.13
CA GLU A 127 6.09 -17.28 14.66
C GLU A 127 5.78 -16.44 15.94
N HIS A 128 6.66 -15.52 16.36
CA HIS A 128 6.47 -14.57 17.47
C HIS A 128 6.54 -13.11 17.02
N LEU A 129 5.72 -12.71 16.05
CA LEU A 129 5.47 -11.30 15.74
C LEU A 129 3.95 -11.07 15.69
N ASP A 130 3.35 -11.06 16.88
CA ASP A 130 2.09 -10.34 17.17
C ASP A 130 2.38 -8.84 17.33
#